data_AF-A0A3Q0J8Q8-F1
#
_entry.id   AF-A0A3Q0J8Q8-F1
#
_cell.length_a   1.000
_cell.length_b   1.000
_cell.length_c   1.000
_cell.angle_alpha   90.00
_cell.angle_beta   90.00
_cell.angle_gamma   90.00
#
_symmetry.space_group_name_H-M   'P 1'
#
loop_
_entity.id
_entity.type
_entity.pdbx_description
1 polymer ?
#
loop_
_entity_poly.entity_id
_entity_poly.type
_entity_poly.pdbx_seq_one_letter_code
_entity_poly.pdbx_strand_id
1 'polypeptide(L)'
;MRYDTPDDDLLLSDACVLAGKTLKTFTKKTLKAVILEMSLPPSVYATMALREILRCSTNQQYQIGLSEKSKPTPLPPIVTVVKTPEGSYIDY
;
A
#
# COMPACT_ATOMS: atom_id res chain seq x y z
N MET A 1 -13.58 -3.04 8.87
CA MET A 1 -12.44 -2.84 9.81
C MET A 1 -11.95 -1.40 9.69
N ARG A 2 -11.34 -0.83 10.74
CA ARG A 2 -10.75 0.52 10.68
C ARG A 2 -9.27 0.46 11.06
N TYR A 3 -8.46 1.31 10.42
CA TYR A 3 -7.00 1.32 10.54
C TYR A 3 -6.44 2.74 10.34
N ASP A 4 -5.14 2.90 10.56
CA ASP A 4 -4.46 4.20 10.56
C ASP A 4 -3.58 4.44 9.36
N THR A 5 -2.66 3.53 9.06
CA THR A 5 -1.71 3.66 7.94
C THR A 5 -1.91 2.56 6.90
N PRO A 6 -1.70 2.83 5.60
CA PRO A 6 -1.91 1.85 4.54
C PRO A 6 -0.98 0.63 4.62
N ASP A 7 0.17 0.77 5.28
CA ASP A 7 1.16 -0.29 5.49
C ASP A 7 0.86 -1.16 6.71
N ASP A 8 -0.24 -0.89 7.43
CA ASP A 8 -0.62 -1.69 8.59
C ASP A 8 -1.26 -3.02 8.19
N ASP A 9 -0.66 -4.11 8.67
CA ASP A 9 -1.23 -5.45 8.53
C ASP A 9 -2.57 -5.58 9.28
N LEU A 10 -3.62 -5.92 8.53
CA LEU A 10 -4.97 -6.13 9.07
C LEU A 10 -5.26 -7.61 9.40
N LEU A 11 -4.46 -8.51 8.85
CA LEU A 11 -4.57 -9.96 9.01
C LEU A 11 -3.18 -10.56 9.19
N LEU A 12 -3.12 -11.69 9.89
CA LEU A 12 -1.88 -12.45 10.03
C LEU A 12 -1.78 -13.45 8.89
N SER A 13 -0.59 -13.55 8.32
CA SER A 13 -0.24 -14.70 7.49
C SER A 13 -0.04 -15.94 8.35
N ASP A 14 -0.18 -17.12 7.75
CA ASP A 14 0.04 -18.41 8.42
C ASP A 14 1.41 -18.47 9.09
N ALA A 15 2.45 -17.94 8.44
CA ALA A 15 3.81 -17.86 9.00
C ALA A 15 3.86 -16.99 10.27
N CYS A 16 3.12 -15.89 10.31
CA CYS A 16 3.03 -15.02 11.48
C CYS A 16 2.27 -15.69 12.63
N VAL A 17 1.22 -16.46 12.31
CA VAL A 17 0.48 -17.25 13.30
C VAL A 17 1.38 -18.31 13.93
N LEU A 18 2.15 -19.04 13.11
CA LEU A 18 3.11 -20.04 13.59
C LEU A 18 4.22 -19.42 14.45
N ALA A 19 4.62 -18.19 14.14
CA ALA A 19 5.60 -17.44 14.92
C ALA A 19 5.02 -16.81 16.20
N GLY A 20 3.73 -17.01 16.50
CA GLY A 20 3.07 -16.46 17.69
C GLY A 20 2.93 -14.94 17.69
N LYS A 21 2.98 -14.30 16.51
CA LYS A 21 2.80 -12.85 16.40
C LYS A 21 1.33 -12.48 16.61
N THR A 22 1.10 -11.31 17.19
CA THR A 22 -0.25 -10.77 17.43
C THR A 22 -0.53 -9.58 16.52
N LEU A 23 -1.80 -9.38 16.15
CA LEU A 23 -2.22 -8.20 15.40
C LEU A 23 -2.03 -6.93 16.21
N LYS A 24 -1.70 -5.83 15.51
CA LYS A 24 -1.62 -4.51 16.12
C LYS A 24 -3.02 -4.02 16.52
N THR A 25 -3.10 -3.31 17.63
CA THR A 25 -4.31 -2.59 18.02
C THR A 25 -4.26 -1.17 17.48
N PHE A 26 -5.24 -0.80 16.66
CA PHE A 26 -5.34 0.54 16.08
C PHE A 26 -5.97 1.52 17.07
N THR A 27 -5.29 2.63 17.32
CA THR A 27 -5.70 3.66 18.29
C THR A 27 -6.50 4.76 17.61
N LYS A 28 -6.04 5.23 16.46
CA LYS A 28 -6.84 6.04 15.55
C LYS A 28 -7.50 5.08 14.54
N LYS A 29 -8.56 5.55 13.90
CA LYS A 29 -9.45 4.74 13.05
C LYS A 29 -9.92 5.56 11.85
N THR A 30 -8.97 6.21 11.18
CA THR A 30 -9.22 7.19 10.11
C THR A 30 -9.66 6.53 8.80
N LEU A 31 -9.10 5.36 8.49
CA LEU A 31 -9.37 4.64 7.25
C LEU A 31 -10.27 3.43 7.47
N LYS A 32 -10.94 2.99 6.40
CA LYS A 32 -11.85 1.84 6.41
C LYS A 32 -11.36 0.79 5.42
N ALA A 33 -11.30 -0.46 5.88
CA ALA A 33 -10.97 -1.62 5.07
C ALA A 33 -12.07 -2.67 5.15
N VAL A 34 -12.19 -3.45 4.07
CA VAL A 34 -13.08 -4.62 3.96
C VAL A 34 -12.19 -5.84 3.83
N ILE A 35 -12.38 -6.80 4.74
CA ILE A 35 -11.76 -8.13 4.66
C ILE A 35 -12.82 -9.04 4.06
N LEU A 36 -12.47 -9.73 2.97
CA LEU A 36 -13.35 -10.64 2.27
C LEU A 36 -12.79 -12.05 2.38
N GLU A 37 -13.63 -12.99 2.81
CA GLU A 37 -13.35 -14.41 2.77
C GLU A 37 -14.31 -15.04 1.75
N MET A 38 -13.76 -15.74 0.76
CA MET A 38 -14.55 -16.39 -0.27
C MET A 38 -13.84 -17.64 -0.80
N SER A 39 -14.62 -18.65 -1.16
CA SER A 39 -14.13 -19.83 -1.87
C SER A 39 -14.52 -19.73 -3.33
N LEU A 40 -13.55 -19.94 -4.21
CA LEU A 40 -13.76 -19.89 -5.64
C LEU A 40 -13.61 -21.29 -6.24
N PRO A 41 -14.46 -21.66 -7.22
CA PRO A 41 -14.24 -22.87 -8.00
C PRO A 41 -12.86 -22.85 -8.71
N PRO A 42 -12.35 -24.03 -9.13
CA PRO A 42 -11.16 -24.10 -9.96
C PRO A 42 -11.29 -23.20 -11.20
N SER A 43 -10.17 -22.62 -11.62
CA SER A 43 -10.09 -21.76 -12.83
C SER A 43 -10.89 -20.45 -12.78
N VAL A 44 -11.26 -19.96 -11.59
CA VAL A 44 -11.91 -18.65 -11.41
C VAL A 44 -10.93 -17.63 -10.82
N TYR A 45 -10.88 -16.43 -11.42
CA TYR A 45 -10.01 -15.34 -10.96
C TYR A 45 -10.68 -14.47 -9.90
N ALA A 46 -10.08 -14.39 -8.71
CA ALA A 46 -10.55 -13.53 -7.63
C ALA A 46 -10.66 -12.05 -8.04
N THR A 47 -9.80 -11.57 -8.92
CA THR A 47 -9.83 -10.19 -9.44
C THR A 47 -11.11 -9.86 -10.20
N MET A 48 -11.71 -10.84 -10.88
CA MET A 48 -13.00 -10.66 -11.56
C MET A 48 -14.16 -10.60 -10.59
N ALA A 49 -14.12 -11.40 -9.51
CA ALA A 49 -15.09 -11.30 -8.44
C ALA A 49 -15.02 -9.93 -7.74
N LEU A 50 -13.80 -9.44 -7.48
CA LEU A 50 -13.60 -8.10 -6.91
C LEU A 50 -14.07 -6.99 -7.84
N ARG A 51 -13.83 -7.12 -9.16
CA ARG A 51 -14.32 -6.18 -10.17
C ARG A 51 -15.85 -6.06 -10.12
N GLU A 52 -16.55 -7.17 -10.02
CA GLU A 52 -18.01 -7.18 -9.94
C GLU A 52 -18.52 -6.54 -8.64
N ILE A 53 -17.89 -6.85 -7.50
CA ILE A 53 -18.26 -6.30 -6.19
C ILE A 53 -18.03 -4.78 -6.14
N LEU A 54 -16.85 -4.32 -6.56
CA LEU A 54 -16.45 -2.92 -6.47
C LEU A 54 -16.98 -2.05 -7.62
N ARG A 55 -17.45 -2.69 -8.70
CA ARG A 55 -17.86 -2.05 -9.96
C ARG A 55 -16.81 -1.10 -10.53
N CYS A 56 -15.53 -1.38 -10.30
CA CYS A 56 -14.40 -0.58 -10.77
C CYS A 56 -13.60 -1.33 -11.83
N SER A 57 -12.97 -0.58 -12.75
CA SER A 57 -12.13 -1.18 -13.79
C SER A 57 -10.78 -1.62 -13.21
N THR A 58 -10.33 -2.83 -13.53
CA THR A 58 -9.00 -3.33 -13.13
C THR A 58 -7.89 -2.92 -14.11
N ASN A 59 -8.13 -1.95 -15.00
CA ASN A 59 -7.15 -1.50 -15.99
C ASN A 59 -5.91 -0.88 -15.31
N GLN A 60 -4.71 -1.08 -15.87
CA GLN A 60 -3.43 -0.60 -15.33
C GLN A 60 -3.46 0.92 -15.06
N GLN A 61 -3.97 1.75 -15.98
CA GLN A 61 -4.08 3.20 -15.74
C GLN A 61 -4.97 3.56 -14.54
N TYR A 62 -6.04 2.79 -14.29
CA TYR A 62 -6.92 3.02 -13.14
C TYR A 62 -6.23 2.61 -11.83
N GLN A 63 -5.48 1.50 -11.84
CA GLN A 63 -4.69 1.07 -10.68
C GLN A 63 -3.52 2.01 -10.37
N ILE A 64 -2.84 2.53 -11.39
CA ILE A 64 -1.77 3.54 -11.22
C ILE A 64 -2.33 4.81 -10.56
N GLY A 65 -3.47 5.31 -11.04
CA GLY A 65 -4.12 6.49 -10.45
C GLY A 65 -4.59 6.31 -8.99
N LEU A 66 -4.85 5.07 -8.56
CA LEU A 66 -5.13 4.76 -7.15
C LEU A 66 -3.86 4.76 -6.29
N SER A 67 -2.77 4.18 -6.79
CA SER A 67 -1.47 4.12 -6.10
C SER A 67 -0.77 5.49 -6.01
N GLU A 68 -1.00 6.39 -6.97
CA GLU A 68 -0.44 7.74 -6.93
C GLU A 68 -1.06 8.61 -5.83
N LYS A 69 -2.34 8.44 -5.54
CA LYS A 69 -3.03 9.18 -4.47
C LYS A 69 -2.56 8.79 -3.06
N SER A 70 -1.87 7.66 -2.89
CA SER A 70 -1.36 7.18 -1.61
C SER A 70 0.12 7.48 -1.39
N LYS A 71 0.84 8.05 -2.38
CA LYS A 71 2.24 8.45 -2.17
C LYS A 71 2.27 9.71 -1.28
N PRO A 72 3.04 9.73 -0.17
CA PRO A 72 3.35 10.99 0.48
C PRO A 72 4.03 11.90 -0.54
N THR A 73 3.61 13.17 -0.56
CA THR A 73 4.16 14.21 -1.43
C THR A 73 5.69 14.09 -1.47
N PRO A 74 6.32 13.96 -2.65
CA PRO A 74 7.76 13.94 -2.72
C PRO A 74 8.28 15.22 -2.07
N LEU A 75 9.03 15.08 -0.99
CA LEU A 75 9.81 16.21 -0.48
C LEU A 75 10.73 16.64 -1.62
N PRO A 76 10.92 17.96 -1.83
CA PRO A 76 11.85 18.45 -2.84
C PRO A 76 13.22 17.79 -2.60
N PRO A 77 13.96 17.43 -3.65
CA PRO A 77 15.26 16.79 -3.50
C PRO A 77 16.14 17.67 -2.62
N ILE A 78 16.66 17.10 -1.53
CA ILE A 78 17.68 17.75 -0.71
C ILE A 78 18.91 17.86 -1.60
N VAL A 79 19.15 19.05 -2.15
CA VAL A 79 20.41 19.37 -2.84
C VAL A 79 21.48 19.42 -1.75
N THR A 80 22.17 18.30 -1.53
CA THR A 80 23.38 18.29 -0.70
C THR A 80 24.49 18.98 -1.49
N VAL A 81 24.67 20.28 -1.23
CA VAL A 81 25.86 21.01 -1.70
C VAL A 81 27.06 20.46 -0.92
N VAL A 82 27.79 19.53 -1.52
CA VAL A 82 29.10 19.12 -1.00
C VAL A 82 30.07 20.26 -1.27
N LYS A 83 30.38 21.03 -0.22
CA LYS A 83 31.38 22.10 -0.29
C LYS A 83 32.77 21.51 -0.07
N THR A 84 33.42 21.07 -1.14
CA THR A 84 34.87 20.85 -1.19
C THR A 84 35.58 22.17 -1.50
N PRO A 85 36.82 22.39 -1.00
CA PRO A 85 37.49 23.69 -1.05
C PRO A 85 37.97 24.15 -2.45
N GLU A 86 37.75 23.35 -3.50
CA GLU A 86 38.11 23.72 -4.87
C GLU A 86 36.93 23.44 -5.82
N GLY A 87 36.11 24.46 -6.08
CA GLY A 87 35.14 24.51 -7.19
C GLY A 87 33.84 23.71 -7.00
N SER A 88 32.70 24.37 -7.19
CA SER A 88 31.36 23.75 -7.19
C SER A 88 31.00 23.21 -8.58
N TYR A 89 30.60 21.94 -8.68
CA TYR A 89 29.94 21.37 -9.86
C TYR A 89 28.56 20.83 -9.48
N ILE A 90 27.58 20.98 -10.38
CA ILE A 90 26.21 20.48 -10.23
C ILE A 90 26.14 19.19 -11.03
N ASP A 91 26.03 18.04 -10.35
CA ASP A 91 25.66 16.78 -11.03
C ASP A 91 24.14 16.76 -11.20
N TYR A 92 23.71 16.53 -12.45
CA TYR A 92 22.31 16.41 -12.88
C TYR A 92 21.73 15.03 -12.58
#